data_AF-A0ABD7VKW4-F1
#
_entry.id   AF-A0ABD7VKW4-F1
#
_cell.length_a   1.000
_cell.length_b   1.000
_cell.length_c   1.000
_cell.angle_alpha   90.00
_cell.angle_beta   90.00
_cell.angle_gamma   90.00
#
_symmetry.space_group_name_H-M   'P 1'
#
loop_
_entity.id
_entity.type
_entity.pdbx_description
1 polymer ?
#
loop_
_entity_poly.entity_id
_entity_poly.type
_entity_poly.pdbx_seq_one_letter_code
_entity_poly.pdbx_strand_id
1 'polypeptide(L)'
;MSTEWIEENLGKSVGVSIAYQIPNSYSRHLFYTPLYHTTQSPKEHATARLNNSDDTSHQNHKAFHYGEQEVKSFVNKRKRSLAKKHGALPSLKIEA
;
A
#
# COMPACT_ATOMS: atom_id res chain seq x y z
N MET A 1 0.15 -0.25 -5.40
CA MET A 1 0.03 -0.25 -6.87
C MET A 1 -0.87 -1.40 -7.28
N SER A 2 -1.51 -1.33 -8.45
CA SER A 2 -2.37 -2.42 -8.89
C SER A 2 -1.55 -3.61 -9.43
N THR A 3 -2.09 -4.82 -9.41
CA THR A 3 -1.40 -6.02 -9.93
C THR A 3 -1.15 -5.87 -11.43
N GLU A 4 -2.14 -5.37 -12.18
CA GLU A 4 -1.98 -5.16 -13.63
C GLU A 4 -0.88 -4.14 -13.93
N TRP A 5 -0.84 -3.03 -13.16
CA TRP A 5 0.22 -2.05 -13.32
C TRP A 5 1.59 -2.67 -13.03
N ILE A 6 1.69 -3.50 -12.00
CA ILE A 6 2.96 -4.19 -11.67
C ILE A 6 3.35 -5.09 -12.85
N GLU A 7 2.47 -5.97 -13.32
CA GLU A 7 2.73 -6.90 -14.42
C GLU A 7 3.15 -6.17 -15.72
N GLU A 8 2.47 -5.07 -16.08
CA GLU A 8 2.76 -4.27 -17.28
C GLU A 8 4.14 -3.59 -17.24
N ASN A 9 4.66 -3.30 -16.04
CA ASN A 9 5.89 -2.53 -15.85
C ASN A 9 7.09 -3.39 -15.40
N LEU A 10 6.84 -4.58 -14.83
CA LEU A 10 7.87 -5.40 -14.21
C LEU A 10 8.94 -5.84 -15.22
N GLY A 11 8.51 -6.39 -16.36
CA GLY A 11 9.43 -6.87 -17.40
C GLY A 11 10.37 -5.80 -17.95
N LYS A 12 9.86 -4.56 -18.09
CA LYS A 12 10.64 -3.41 -18.54
C LYS A 12 11.62 -2.89 -17.48
N SER A 13 11.31 -3.11 -16.20
CA SER A 13 12.06 -2.54 -15.08
C SER A 13 13.22 -3.42 -14.65
N VAL A 14 13.02 -4.75 -14.63
CA VAL A 14 13.99 -5.70 -14.06
C VAL A 14 14.44 -6.80 -15.03
N GLY A 15 13.91 -6.80 -16.27
CA GLY A 15 14.16 -7.85 -17.25
C GLY A 15 13.31 -9.11 -17.02
N VAL A 16 13.13 -9.90 -18.07
CA VAL A 16 12.14 -11.00 -18.14
C VAL A 16 12.38 -12.05 -17.05
N SER A 17 13.62 -12.48 -16.83
CA SER A 17 13.94 -13.53 -15.86
C SER A 17 13.54 -13.16 -14.43
N ILE A 18 13.84 -11.94 -13.99
CA ILE A 18 13.52 -11.46 -12.65
C ILE A 18 12.01 -11.19 -12.54
N ALA A 19 11.41 -10.65 -13.60
CA ALA A 19 9.98 -10.37 -13.64
C ALA A 19 9.11 -11.62 -13.47
N TYR A 20 9.56 -12.80 -13.88
CA TYR A 20 8.85 -14.06 -13.63
C TYR A 20 8.92 -14.53 -12.17
N GLN A 21 9.95 -14.13 -11.42
CA GLN A 21 10.16 -14.61 -10.05
C GLN A 21 9.40 -13.77 -9.03
N ILE A 22 9.40 -12.44 -9.20
CA ILE A 22 8.82 -11.48 -8.25
C ILE A 22 7.34 -11.76 -7.89
N PRO A 23 6.44 -12.09 -8.85
CA PRO A 23 5.03 -12.34 -8.53
C PRO A 23 4.81 -13.45 -7.49
N ASN A 24 5.74 -14.41 -7.40
CA ASN A 24 5.66 -15.53 -6.48
C ASN A 24 6.16 -15.20 -5.06
N SER A 25 6.79 -14.05 -4.84
CA SER A 25 7.46 -13.73 -3.58
C SER A 25 7.17 -12.33 -3.03
N TYR A 26 6.43 -11.48 -3.75
CA TYR A 26 6.21 -10.10 -3.34
C TYR A 26 4.95 -9.93 -2.48
N SER A 27 4.99 -8.94 -1.60
CA SER A 27 3.83 -8.44 -0.86
C SER A 27 3.57 -7.00 -1.24
N ARG A 28 2.30 -6.65 -1.50
CA ARG A 28 1.91 -5.26 -1.75
C ARG A 28 1.66 -4.57 -0.41
N HIS A 29 2.25 -3.41 -0.22
CA HIS A 29 2.03 -2.59 0.97
C HIS A 29 1.30 -1.31 0.59
N LEU A 30 0.32 -0.92 1.41
CA LEU A 30 -0.19 0.43 1.40
C LEU A 30 0.74 1.29 2.24
N PHE A 31 1.33 2.31 1.63
CA PHE A 31 1.99 3.40 2.35
C PHE A 31 0.93 4.33 2.96
N TYR A 32 0.16 3.78 3.89
CA TYR A 32 -0.89 4.46 4.61
C TYR A 32 -0.89 3.96 6.04
N THR A 33 -0.65 4.86 6.99
CA THR A 33 -0.67 4.56 8.41
C THR A 33 -1.90 5.25 9.03
N PRO A 34 -3.05 4.56 9.15
CA PRO A 34 -4.23 5.17 9.74
C PRO A 34 -3.94 5.49 11.20
N LEU A 35 -4.26 6.72 11.61
CA LEU A 35 -4.06 7.17 12.99
C LEU A 35 -4.70 6.20 13.99
N TYR A 36 -5.86 5.63 13.66
CA TYR A 36 -6.62 4.72 14.51
C TYR A 36 -6.48 3.25 14.08
N HIS A 37 -5.26 2.80 13.77
CA HIS A 37 -5.00 1.38 13.52
C HIS A 37 -5.20 0.55 14.79
N THR A 38 -5.62 -0.71 14.66
CA THR A 38 -5.85 -1.63 15.80
C THR A 38 -4.61 -1.87 16.65
N THR A 39 -3.41 -1.76 16.04
CA THR A 39 -2.15 -1.88 16.76
C THR A 39 -1.83 -0.68 17.65
N GLN A 40 -2.60 0.42 17.57
CA GLN A 40 -2.36 1.72 18.24
C GLN A 40 -1.02 2.41 17.91
N SER A 41 -0.06 1.70 17.32
CA SER A 41 1.29 2.21 17.04
C SER A 41 1.32 3.53 16.24
N PRO A 42 0.50 3.75 15.19
CA PRO A 42 0.43 5.06 14.52
C PRO A 42 -0.06 6.20 15.44
N LYS A 43 -1.01 5.89 16.33
CA LYS A 43 -1.54 6.85 17.31
C LYS A 43 -0.48 7.21 18.34
N GLU A 44 0.17 6.21 18.91
CA GLU A 44 1.25 6.37 19.89
C GLU A 44 2.38 7.23 19.31
N HIS A 45 2.81 6.92 18.09
CA HIS A 45 3.82 7.72 17.39
C HIS A 45 3.36 9.17 17.14
N ALA A 46 2.10 9.39 16.74
CA ALA A 46 1.57 10.73 16.57
C ALA A 46 1.52 11.52 17.90
N THR A 47 1.15 10.87 19.00
CA THR A 47 1.15 11.47 20.34
C THR A 47 2.56 11.81 20.82
N ALA A 48 3.53 10.91 20.66
CA ALA A 48 4.93 11.17 20.99
C ALA A 48 5.46 12.40 20.24
N ARG A 49 5.16 12.49 18.94
CA ARG A 49 5.53 13.63 18.10
C ARG A 49 4.86 14.93 18.56
N LEU A 50 3.57 14.91 18.89
CA LEU A 50 2.85 16.10 19.38
C LEU A 50 3.41 16.62 20.71
N ASN A 51 3.89 15.71 21.55
CA ASN A 51 4.41 16.04 22.87
C ASN A 51 5.93 16.30 22.91
N ASN A 52 6.63 16.27 21.76
CA ASN A 52 8.09 16.30 21.68
C ASN A 52 8.74 15.30 22.66
N SER A 53 8.18 14.09 22.71
CA SER A 53 8.69 13.01 23.57
C SER A 53 10.09 12.57 23.12
N ASP A 54 10.79 11.88 24.01
CA ASP A 54 12.16 11.43 23.77
C ASP A 54 12.22 10.24 22.80
N ASP A 55 13.43 9.92 22.32
CA ASP A 55 13.65 8.93 21.27
C ASP A 55 13.17 7.52 21.67
N THR A 56 13.08 7.23 22.97
CA THR A 56 12.58 5.95 23.49
C THR A 56 11.10 5.74 23.18
N SER A 57 10.30 6.81 23.20
CA SER A 57 8.88 6.80 22.82
C SER A 57 8.65 6.53 21.32
N HIS A 58 9.68 6.72 20.48
CA HIS A 58 9.66 6.39 19.07
C HIS A 58 10.03 4.94 18.77
N GLN A 59 10.49 4.14 19.75
CA GLN A 59 10.93 2.76 19.46
C GLN A 59 9.79 1.73 19.39
N ASN A 60 8.58 2.04 19.87
CA ASN A 60 7.44 1.12 19.82
C ASN A 60 6.73 1.14 18.45
N HIS A 61 7.40 0.61 17.44
CA HIS A 61 6.86 0.45 16.09
C HIS A 61 6.43 -0.99 15.83
N LYS A 62 5.13 -1.27 16.00
CA LYS A 62 4.56 -2.53 15.53
C LYS A 62 4.30 -2.40 14.04
N ALA A 63 5.17 -3.01 13.23
CA ALA A 63 4.89 -3.19 11.81
C ALA A 63 3.57 -3.93 11.64
N PHE A 64 2.72 -3.42 10.76
CA PHE A 64 1.52 -4.11 10.32
C PHE A 64 1.53 -4.19 8.80
N HIS A 65 1.09 -5.33 8.29
CA HIS A 65 1.00 -5.57 6.86
C HIS A 65 -0.47 -5.74 6.52
N TYR A 66 -0.91 -5.03 5.49
CA TYR A 66 -2.24 -5.24 4.93
C TYR A 66 -2.27 -6.56 4.19
N GLY A 67 -3.32 -7.35 4.41
CA GLY A 67 -3.57 -8.52 3.60
C GLY A 67 -3.83 -8.12 2.14
N GLU A 68 -3.52 -9.00 1.20
CA GLU A 68 -3.66 -8.68 -0.22
C GLU A 68 -5.10 -8.32 -0.63
N GLN A 69 -6.09 -8.95 0.02
CA GLN A 69 -7.51 -8.62 -0.17
C GLN A 69 -7.84 -7.19 0.29
N GLU A 70 -7.24 -6.72 1.39
CA GLU A 70 -7.40 -5.34 1.85
C GLU A 70 -6.77 -4.38 0.85
N VAL A 71 -5.53 -4.65 0.43
CA VAL A 71 -4.82 -3.82 -0.56
C VAL A 71 -5.64 -3.70 -1.84
N LYS A 72 -6.14 -4.80 -2.38
CA LYS A 72 -7.04 -4.83 -3.54
C LYS A 72 -8.29 -3.98 -3.33
N SER A 73 -8.93 -4.07 -2.17
CA SER A 73 -10.10 -3.25 -1.82
C SER A 73 -9.79 -1.75 -1.87
N PHE A 74 -8.65 -1.33 -1.29
CA PHE A 74 -8.20 0.06 -1.33
C PHE A 74 -7.83 0.53 -2.73
N VAL A 75 -7.12 -0.29 -3.52
CA VAL A 75 -6.79 -0.02 -4.92
C VAL A 75 -8.08 0.19 -5.72
N ASN A 76 -9.05 -0.72 -5.60
CA ASN A 76 -10.32 -0.63 -6.29
C ASN A 76 -11.15 0.58 -5.85
N LYS A 77 -11.15 0.93 -4.56
CA LYS A 77 -11.76 2.18 -4.06
C LYS A 77 -11.14 3.41 -4.73
N ARG A 78 -9.81 3.46 -4.84
CA ARG A 78 -9.10 4.57 -5.51
C ARG A 78 -9.39 4.61 -7.01
N LYS A 79 -9.34 3.48 -7.71
CA LYS A 79 -9.67 3.35 -9.15
C LYS A 79 -11.10 3.85 -9.43
N ARG A 80 -12.10 3.45 -8.63
CA ARG A 80 -13.49 3.96 -8.74
C ARG A 80 -13.57 5.47 -8.54
N SER A 81 -12.89 6.02 -7.53
CA SER A 81 -12.88 7.46 -7.28
C SER A 81 -12.26 8.24 -8.46
N LEU A 82 -11.19 7.72 -9.05
CA LEU A 82 -10.55 8.33 -10.22
C LEU A 82 -11.42 8.21 -11.46
N ALA A 83 -12.09 7.07 -11.66
CA ALA A 83 -12.97 6.86 -12.81
C ALA A 83 -14.17 7.83 -12.79
N LYS A 84 -14.69 8.16 -11.60
CA LYS A 84 -15.71 9.22 -11.46
C LYS A 84 -15.22 10.59 -11.92
N LYS A 85 -13.94 10.90 -11.73
CA LYS A 85 -13.35 12.22 -12.05
C LYS A 85 -12.82 12.31 -13.49
N HIS A 86 -12.30 11.21 -14.01
CA HIS A 86 -11.53 11.18 -15.26
C HIS A 86 -12.12 10.26 -16.33
N GLY A 87 -13.26 9.63 -16.07
CA GLY A 87 -13.89 8.66 -16.97
C GLY A 87 -13.30 7.25 -16.85
N ALA A 88 -13.87 6.31 -17.60
CA ALA A 88 -13.52 4.89 -17.59
C ALA A 88 -12.27 4.60 -18.42
N LEU A 89 -11.10 5.04 -17.95
CA LEU A 89 -9.82 4.75 -18.58
C LEU A 89 -9.43 3.27 -18.41
N PRO A 90 -8.71 2.66 -19.38
CA PRO A 90 -8.22 1.29 -19.26
C PRO A 90 -7.39 1.04 -17.98
N SER A 91 -6.55 2.01 -17.59
CA SER A 91 -5.72 1.95 -16.37
C SER A 91 -6.52 1.99 -15.05
N LEU A 92 -7.82 2.30 -15.12
CA LEU A 92 -8.72 2.39 -13.97
C LEU A 92 -9.66 1.18 -13.85
N LYS A 93 -9.46 0.13 -14.67
CA LYS A 93 -10.20 -1.13 -14.58
C LYS A 93 -9.98 -1.79 -13.21
N ILE A 94 -11.07 -2.23 -12.59
CA ILE A 94 -11.10 -2.87 -11.27
C ILE A 94 -10.33 -4.20 -11.31
N GLU A 95 -9.51 -4.45 -10.30
CA GLU A 95 -8.80 -5.73 -10.13
C GLU A 95 -9.80 -6.86 -9.84
N ALA A 96 -9.64 -7.98 -10.54
CA ALA A 96 -10.45 -9.18 -10.40
C ALA A 96 -10.18 -9.93 -9.09
#